data_AF-A0A1E8CWB8-F1
#
_entry.id   AF-A0A1E8CWB8-F1
#
_cell.length_a   1.000
_cell.length_b   1.000
_cell.length_c   1.000
_cell.angle_alpha   90.00
_cell.angle_beta   90.00
_cell.angle_gamma   90.00
#
_symmetry.space_group_name_H-M   'P 1'
#
loop_
_entity.id
_entity.type
_entity.pdbx_description
1 polymer ?
#
loop_
_entity_poly.entity_id
_entity_poly.type
_entity_poly.pdbx_seq_one_letter_code
_entity_poly.pdbx_strand_id
1 'polypeptide(L)'
;MRNWLTKLFWVLVAVYFALVVWSAFALPDRVPMHWSGAAGPDEWGSRTAAVIMLTGLGLIMVAIFGTLLVAIPRSRSLTWVNLPHKAYWQRPENLPRAVDRVATDLAVIGALTMAMICAVPVAIVAATSRPDASLPGWALAVIIGWLVLLTGYLVWMVAVRWRVPRDA
;
A
#
# COMPACT_ATOMS: atom_id res chain seq x y z
N MET A 1 6.68 -17.99 -4.39
CA MET A 1 5.88 -17.02 -3.59
C MET A 1 5.79 -15.64 -4.26
N ARG A 2 6.90 -15.01 -4.65
CA ARG A 2 6.88 -13.70 -5.34
C ARG A 2 5.80 -13.54 -6.41
N ASN A 3 5.69 -14.50 -7.34
CA ASN A 3 4.76 -14.38 -8.47
C ASN A 3 3.29 -14.29 -8.07
N TRP A 4 2.86 -14.92 -6.96
CA TRP A 4 1.47 -14.80 -6.52
C TRP A 4 1.21 -13.46 -5.81
N LEU A 5 2.18 -12.96 -5.04
CA LEU A 5 2.11 -11.65 -4.38
C LEU A 5 2.08 -10.50 -5.40
N THR A 6 2.92 -10.58 -6.43
CA THR A 6 2.90 -9.60 -7.53
C THR A 6 1.57 -9.63 -8.29
N LYS A 7 1.01 -10.83 -8.55
CA LYS A 7 -0.33 -10.95 -9.14
C LYS A 7 -1.40 -10.36 -8.22
N LEU A 8 -1.34 -10.65 -6.92
CA LEU A 8 -2.27 -10.09 -5.94
C LEU A 8 -2.21 -8.56 -5.91
N PHE A 9 -1.01 -7.97 -5.93
CA PHE A 9 -0.86 -6.52 -6.05
C PHE A 9 -1.60 -5.97 -7.28
N TRP A 10 -1.40 -6.55 -8.46
CA TRP A 10 -2.08 -6.08 -9.69
C TRP A 10 -3.59 -6.32 -9.68
N VAL A 11 -4.05 -7.41 -9.05
CA VAL A 11 -5.49 -7.63 -8.82
C VAL A 11 -6.05 -6.54 -7.91
N LEU A 12 -5.36 -6.20 -6.82
CA LEU A 12 -5.79 -5.12 -5.92
C LEU A 12 -5.75 -3.76 -6.60
N VAL A 13 -4.81 -3.51 -7.52
CA VAL A 13 -4.81 -2.31 -8.37
C VAL A 13 -6.08 -2.26 -9.23
N ALA A 14 -6.42 -3.36 -9.91
CA ALA A 14 -7.64 -3.42 -10.72
C ALA A 14 -8.90 -3.21 -9.86
N VAL A 15 -8.97 -3.84 -8.69
CA VAL A 15 -10.06 -3.66 -7.72
C VAL A 15 -10.14 -2.21 -7.25
N TYR A 16 -9.02 -1.58 -6.90
CA TYR A 16 -8.96 -0.19 -6.48
C TYR A 16 -9.56 0.73 -7.56
N PHE A 17 -9.11 0.63 -8.81
CA PHE A 17 -9.65 1.47 -9.88
C PHE A 17 -11.11 1.17 -10.20
N ALA A 18 -11.55 -0.08 -10.09
CA ALA A 18 -12.97 -0.40 -10.16
C ALA A 18 -13.78 0.30 -9.05
N LEU A 19 -13.25 0.35 -7.82
CA LEU A 19 -13.86 1.09 -6.70
C LEU A 19 -13.83 2.61 -6.91
N VAL A 20 -12.79 3.17 -7.53
CA VAL A 20 -12.77 4.59 -7.90
C VAL A 20 -13.84 4.89 -8.95
N VAL A 21 -13.97 4.06 -9.99
CA VAL A 21 -15.03 4.21 -11.00
C VAL A 21 -16.40 4.10 -10.35
N TRP A 22 -16.62 3.10 -9.50
CA TRP A 22 -17.86 2.97 -8.73
C TRP A 22 -18.15 4.20 -7.86
N SER A 23 -17.15 4.75 -7.18
CA SER A 23 -17.31 5.96 -6.35
C SER A 23 -17.74 7.19 -7.15
N ALA A 24 -17.35 7.29 -8.43
CA ALA A 24 -17.78 8.37 -9.31
C ALA A 24 -19.29 8.37 -9.58
N PHE A 25 -19.95 7.22 -9.42
CA PHE A 25 -21.41 7.10 -9.53
C PHE A 25 -22.12 7.10 -8.18
N ALA A 26 -21.46 6.60 -7.12
CA ALA A 26 -22.06 6.45 -5.81
C ALA A 26 -22.00 7.72 -4.93
N LEU A 27 -20.99 8.57 -5.13
CA LEU A 27 -20.81 9.77 -4.31
C LEU A 27 -21.88 10.84 -4.63
N PRO A 28 -22.37 11.61 -3.63
CA PRO A 28 -23.16 12.81 -3.87
C PRO A 28 -22.29 13.95 -4.43
N ASP A 29 -22.90 15.10 -4.74
CA ASP A 29 -22.16 16.25 -5.26
C ASP A 29 -21.26 16.90 -4.19
N ARG A 30 -21.65 16.80 -2.92
CA ARG A 30 -20.92 17.31 -1.76
C ARG A 30 -20.33 16.16 -0.94
N VAL A 31 -19.01 16.04 -0.91
CA VAL A 31 -18.28 14.90 -0.36
C VAL A 31 -17.37 15.35 0.79
N PRO A 32 -17.33 14.64 1.93
CA PRO A 32 -16.34 14.92 2.97
C PRO A 32 -14.95 14.52 2.49
N MET A 33 -13.99 15.45 2.61
CA MET A 33 -12.63 15.30 2.08
C MET A 33 -11.58 15.18 3.19
N HIS A 34 -11.86 15.74 4.37
CA HIS A 34 -10.97 15.67 5.53
C HIS A 34 -11.79 15.48 6.81
N TRP A 35 -11.17 14.83 7.80
CA TRP A 35 -11.73 14.61 9.14
C TRP A 35 -10.67 15.00 10.18
N SER A 36 -10.92 16.06 10.96
CA SER A 36 -10.11 16.37 12.16
C SER A 36 -10.79 15.87 13.43
N GLY A 37 -10.32 14.73 13.94
CA GLY A 37 -10.79 14.18 15.21
C GLY A 37 -12.25 13.72 15.20
N ALA A 38 -12.94 13.85 16.33
CA ALA A 38 -14.26 13.25 16.56
C ALA A 38 -15.46 14.11 16.10
N ALA A 39 -15.23 15.33 15.62
CA ALA A 39 -16.30 16.30 15.32
C ALA A 39 -16.95 16.11 13.93
N GLY A 40 -16.64 15.02 13.23
CA GLY A 40 -17.05 14.82 11.85
C GLY A 40 -16.09 15.48 10.85
N PRO A 41 -16.46 15.56 9.57
CA PRO A 41 -15.61 16.14 8.53
C PRO A 41 -15.55 17.67 8.64
N ASP A 42 -14.33 18.19 8.62
CA ASP A 42 -14.02 19.62 8.69
C ASP A 42 -13.70 20.24 7.32
N GLU A 43 -13.45 19.42 6.29
CA GLU A 43 -13.31 19.86 4.91
C GLU A 43 -14.24 19.07 3.98
N TRP A 44 -14.85 19.79 3.04
CA TRP A 44 -15.79 19.25 2.06
C TRP A 44 -15.39 19.68 0.65
N GLY A 45 -15.58 18.79 -0.31
CA GLY A 45 -15.28 19.02 -1.72
C GLY A 45 -16.38 18.52 -2.64
N SER A 46 -16.13 18.65 -3.94
CA SER A 46 -17.03 18.12 -4.97
C SER A 46 -16.77 16.64 -5.22
N ARG A 47 -17.77 15.95 -5.81
CA ARG A 47 -17.59 14.59 -6.35
C ARG A 47 -16.35 14.47 -7.24
N THR A 48 -16.19 15.41 -8.17
CA THR A 48 -15.08 15.43 -9.12
C THR A 48 -13.74 15.55 -8.39
N ALA A 49 -13.65 16.42 -7.38
CA ALA A 49 -12.43 16.58 -6.58
C ALA A 49 -12.08 15.28 -5.83
N ALA A 50 -13.06 14.61 -5.24
CA ALA A 50 -12.87 13.31 -4.58
C ALA A 50 -12.35 12.23 -5.54
N VAL A 51 -12.97 12.10 -6.72
CA VAL A 51 -12.55 11.13 -7.73
C VAL A 51 -11.15 11.42 -8.27
N ILE A 52 -10.81 12.68 -8.51
CA ILE A 52 -9.45 13.08 -8.93
C ILE A 52 -8.43 12.71 -7.86
N MET A 53 -8.71 13.03 -6.59
CA MET A 53 -7.83 12.67 -5.47
C MET A 53 -7.63 11.16 -5.37
N LEU A 54 -8.70 10.37 -5.41
CA LEU A 54 -8.64 8.91 -5.36
C LEU A 54 -7.88 8.32 -6.56
N THR A 55 -8.12 8.84 -7.76
CA THR A 55 -7.39 8.42 -8.97
C THR A 55 -5.90 8.71 -8.82
N GLY A 56 -5.55 9.92 -8.38
CA GLY A 56 -4.17 10.34 -8.13
C GLY A 56 -3.46 9.45 -7.12
N LEU A 57 -4.13 9.13 -6.00
CA LEU A 57 -3.60 8.21 -4.99
C LEU A 57 -3.28 6.83 -5.58
N GLY A 58 -4.19 6.25 -6.36
CA GLY A 58 -3.97 4.96 -7.02
C GLY A 58 -2.82 5.00 -8.02
N LEU A 59 -2.74 6.04 -8.84
CA LEU A 59 -1.67 6.23 -9.82
C LEU A 59 -0.30 6.39 -9.15
N ILE A 60 -0.21 7.14 -8.05
CA ILE A 60 1.04 7.27 -7.28
C ILE A 60 1.47 5.90 -6.72
N MET A 61 0.53 5.11 -6.19
CA MET A 61 0.85 3.78 -5.67
C MET A 61 1.32 2.82 -6.78
N VAL A 62 0.68 2.85 -7.95
CA VAL A 62 1.12 2.09 -9.13
C VAL A 62 2.50 2.57 -9.60
N ALA A 63 2.73 3.88 -9.65
CA ALA A 63 3.99 4.46 -10.07
C ALA A 63 5.14 4.03 -9.13
N ILE A 64 4.92 4.02 -7.82
CA ILE A 64 5.93 3.59 -6.85
C ILE A 64 6.10 2.08 -6.87
N PHE A 65 5.07 1.31 -6.49
CA PHE A 65 5.20 -0.13 -6.29
C PHE A 65 5.29 -0.90 -7.61
N GLY A 66 4.51 -0.52 -8.62
CA GLY A 66 4.54 -1.15 -9.94
C GLY A 66 5.92 -1.00 -10.60
N THR A 67 6.50 0.20 -10.57
CA THR A 67 7.85 0.43 -11.09
C THR A 67 8.89 -0.36 -10.33
N LEU A 68 8.86 -0.33 -8.98
CA LEU A 68 9.84 -1.04 -8.18
C LEU A 68 9.74 -2.58 -8.34
N LEU A 69 8.53 -3.13 -8.50
CA LEU A 69 8.31 -4.56 -8.76
C LEU A 69 8.87 -5.02 -10.10
N VAL A 70 8.97 -4.12 -11.07
CA VAL A 70 9.59 -4.37 -12.39
C VAL A 70 11.10 -4.13 -12.34
N ALA A 71 11.54 -3.07 -11.67
CA ALA A 71 12.94 -2.63 -11.66
C ALA A 71 13.84 -3.48 -10.77
N ILE A 72 13.42 -3.80 -9.54
CA ILE A 72 14.26 -4.52 -8.57
C ILE A 72 14.72 -5.89 -9.07
N PRO A 73 13.86 -6.77 -9.64
CA PRO A 73 14.29 -8.07 -10.14
C PRO A 73 15.32 -8.00 -11.29
N ARG A 74 15.41 -6.86 -11.97
CA ARG A 74 16.37 -6.62 -13.06
C ARG A 74 17.65 -5.94 -12.57
N SER A 75 17.73 -5.59 -11.30
CA SER A 75 18.84 -4.85 -10.76
C SER A 75 20.11 -5.70 -10.66
N ARG A 76 21.24 -5.09 -11.01
CA ARG A 76 22.59 -5.65 -10.81
C ARG A 76 23.29 -5.12 -9.57
N SER A 77 22.62 -4.28 -8.78
CA SER A 77 23.14 -3.72 -7.52
C SER A 77 22.01 -3.35 -6.57
N LEU A 78 22.29 -3.30 -5.27
CA LEU A 78 21.36 -2.81 -4.26
C LEU A 78 21.95 -1.64 -3.46
N THR A 79 22.87 -0.88 -4.06
CA THR A 79 23.54 0.27 -3.39
C THR A 79 22.60 1.40 -3.03
N TRP A 80 21.52 1.59 -3.77
CA TRP A 80 20.47 2.56 -3.48
C TRP A 80 19.40 2.04 -2.49
N VAL A 81 19.45 0.77 -2.11
CA VAL A 81 18.53 0.20 -1.12
C VAL A 81 19.21 0.22 0.25
N ASN A 82 18.51 0.69 1.27
CA ASN A 82 18.96 0.58 2.65
C ASN A 82 18.67 -0.83 3.15
N LEU A 83 19.71 -1.64 3.34
CA LEU A 83 19.59 -3.05 3.72
C LEU A 83 20.36 -3.32 5.02
N PRO A 84 19.82 -4.14 5.93
CA PRO A 84 20.60 -4.70 7.03
C PRO A 84 21.80 -5.48 6.48
N HIS A 85 22.96 -5.40 7.15
CA HIS A 85 24.18 -6.14 6.75
C HIS A 85 24.57 -5.94 5.27
N LYS A 86 24.45 -4.71 4.76
CA LYS A 86 24.64 -4.37 3.33
C LYS A 86 25.93 -4.92 2.72
N ALA A 87 27.05 -4.86 3.43
CA ALA A 87 28.34 -5.39 2.97
C ALA A 87 28.33 -6.90 2.67
N TYR A 88 27.53 -7.68 3.43
CA TYR A 88 27.37 -9.11 3.18
C TYR A 88 26.47 -9.37 1.97
N TRP A 89 25.31 -8.70 1.92
CA TRP A 89 24.29 -8.94 0.88
C TRP A 89 24.67 -8.40 -0.50
N GLN A 90 25.62 -7.47 -0.56
CA GLN A 90 26.13 -6.92 -1.83
C GLN A 90 27.30 -7.71 -2.43
N ARG A 91 27.82 -8.72 -1.74
CA ARG A 91 28.81 -9.62 -2.35
C ARG A 91 28.20 -10.31 -3.57
N PRO A 92 28.95 -10.50 -4.68
CA PRO A 92 28.43 -11.09 -5.91
C PRO A 92 27.70 -12.42 -5.70
N GLU A 93 28.20 -13.26 -4.79
CA GLU A 93 27.60 -14.55 -4.45
C GLU A 93 26.24 -14.45 -3.72
N ASN A 94 26.00 -13.36 -2.98
CA ASN A 94 24.79 -13.17 -2.18
C ASN A 94 23.74 -12.28 -2.87
N LEU A 95 24.19 -11.45 -3.81
CA LEU A 95 23.36 -10.43 -4.46
C LEU A 95 22.10 -11.00 -5.15
N PRO A 96 22.15 -12.10 -5.94
CA PRO A 96 20.93 -12.65 -6.56
C PRO A 96 19.86 -13.00 -5.52
N ARG A 97 20.28 -13.57 -4.38
CA ARG A 97 19.39 -13.90 -3.27
C ARG A 97 18.85 -12.65 -2.57
N ALA A 98 19.68 -11.61 -2.41
CA ALA A 98 19.25 -10.34 -1.85
C ALA A 98 18.20 -9.66 -2.74
N VAL A 99 18.41 -9.63 -4.07
CA VAL A 99 17.46 -9.07 -5.04
C VAL A 99 16.11 -9.79 -4.97
N ASP A 100 16.11 -11.13 -4.93
CA ASP A 100 14.87 -11.91 -4.82
C ASP A 100 14.11 -11.62 -3.51
N ARG A 101 14.85 -11.45 -2.41
CA ARG A 101 14.29 -11.07 -1.10
C ARG A 101 13.66 -9.68 -1.12
N VAL A 102 14.38 -8.66 -1.60
CA VAL A 102 13.83 -7.29 -1.72
C VAL A 102 12.59 -7.28 -2.61
N ALA A 103 12.63 -7.96 -3.76
CA ALA A 103 11.48 -8.05 -4.66
C ALA A 103 10.27 -8.69 -3.98
N THR A 104 10.49 -9.71 -3.14
CA THR A 104 9.41 -10.36 -2.38
C THR A 104 8.89 -9.47 -1.26
N ASP A 105 9.77 -8.82 -0.49
CA ASP A 105 9.39 -7.90 0.59
C ASP A 105 8.55 -6.74 0.04
N LEU A 106 9.00 -6.18 -1.08
CA LEU A 106 8.27 -5.14 -1.81
C LEU A 106 6.89 -5.61 -2.29
N ALA A 107 6.78 -6.84 -2.78
CA ALA A 107 5.49 -7.40 -3.20
C ALA A 107 4.51 -7.57 -2.03
N VAL A 108 4.99 -7.95 -0.84
CA VAL A 108 4.16 -8.02 0.37
C VAL A 108 3.72 -6.63 0.81
N ILE A 109 4.66 -5.69 0.94
CA ILE A 109 4.37 -4.31 1.40
C ILE A 109 3.42 -3.61 0.41
N GLY A 110 3.66 -3.77 -0.89
CA GLY A 110 2.80 -3.23 -1.94
C GLY A 110 1.40 -3.83 -1.89
N ALA A 111 1.26 -5.15 -1.76
CA ALA A 111 -0.05 -5.79 -1.66
C ALA A 111 -0.81 -5.39 -0.40
N LEU A 112 -0.15 -5.33 0.77
CA LEU A 112 -0.78 -4.88 2.03
C LEU A 112 -1.25 -3.43 1.93
N THR A 113 -0.41 -2.55 1.39
CA THR A 113 -0.76 -1.13 1.18
C THR A 113 -1.90 -0.98 0.19
N MET A 114 -1.86 -1.70 -0.94
CA MET A 114 -2.94 -1.68 -1.93
C MET A 114 -4.27 -2.19 -1.35
N ALA A 115 -4.23 -3.24 -0.53
CA ALA A 115 -5.42 -3.76 0.14
C ALA A 115 -6.02 -2.73 1.11
N MET A 116 -5.19 -2.03 1.87
CA MET A 116 -5.64 -0.96 2.76
C MET A 116 -6.29 0.19 1.99
N ILE A 117 -5.67 0.67 0.90
CA ILE A 117 -6.24 1.80 0.14
C ILE A 117 -7.51 1.43 -0.63
N CYS A 118 -7.74 0.15 -0.97
CA CYS A 118 -9.03 -0.30 -1.51
C CYS A 118 -10.19 0.03 -0.56
N ALA A 119 -9.93 0.12 0.75
CA ALA A 119 -10.94 0.48 1.72
C ALA A 119 -11.30 1.97 1.69
N VAL A 120 -10.44 2.83 1.13
CA VAL A 120 -10.61 4.29 1.16
C VAL A 120 -11.82 4.77 0.34
N PRO A 121 -11.98 4.43 -0.96
CA PRO A 121 -13.18 4.81 -1.72
C PRO A 121 -14.47 4.31 -1.05
N VAL A 122 -14.44 3.10 -0.50
CA VAL A 122 -15.59 2.48 0.18
C VAL A 122 -15.93 3.24 1.47
N ALA A 123 -14.92 3.63 2.25
CA ALA A 123 -15.11 4.39 3.49
C ALA A 123 -15.71 5.77 3.24
N ILE A 124 -15.24 6.47 2.20
CA ILE A 124 -15.76 7.80 1.83
C ILE A 124 -17.23 7.70 1.39
N VAL A 125 -17.57 6.75 0.51
CA VAL A 125 -18.97 6.52 0.09
C VAL A 125 -19.85 6.12 1.27
N ALA A 126 -19.36 5.25 2.16
CA ALA A 126 -20.10 4.87 3.35
C ALA A 126 -20.35 6.06 4.29
N ALA A 127 -19.36 6.95 4.43
CA ALA A 127 -19.50 8.17 5.24
C ALA A 127 -20.61 9.07 4.70
N THR A 128 -20.77 9.22 3.38
CA THR A 128 -21.81 10.12 2.82
C THR A 128 -23.24 9.69 3.10
N SER A 129 -23.44 8.43 3.52
CA SER A 129 -24.76 7.89 3.86
C SER A 129 -25.09 8.03 5.36
N ARG A 130 -24.18 8.61 6.16
CA ARG A 130 -24.33 8.75 7.60
C ARG A 130 -24.75 10.18 7.96
N PRO A 131 -25.62 10.39 8.97
CA PRO A 131 -26.13 11.72 9.33
C PRO A 131 -25.04 12.74 9.68
N ASP A 132 -23.95 12.29 10.28
CA ASP A 132 -22.80 13.09 10.71
C ASP A 132 -21.63 13.05 9.73
N ALA A 133 -21.79 12.33 8.61
CA ALA A 133 -20.72 12.02 7.66
C ALA A 133 -19.44 11.47 8.32
N SER A 134 -19.58 10.76 9.45
CA SER A 134 -18.44 10.13 10.11
C SER A 134 -17.90 8.98 9.28
N LEU A 135 -16.60 8.69 9.42
CA LEU A 135 -16.06 7.45 8.91
C LEU A 135 -16.74 6.26 9.62
N PRO A 136 -16.98 5.14 8.92
CA PRO A 136 -17.50 3.93 9.55
C PRO A 136 -16.44 3.31 10.47
N GLY A 137 -16.86 2.73 11.60
CA GLY A 137 -15.92 2.18 12.60
C GLY A 137 -14.97 1.09 12.06
N TRP A 138 -15.39 0.37 11.02
CA TRP A 138 -14.52 -0.60 10.35
C TRP A 138 -13.31 0.05 9.66
N ALA A 139 -13.40 1.31 9.23
CA ALA A 139 -12.29 2.00 8.56
C ALA A 139 -11.09 2.13 9.48
N LEU A 140 -11.34 2.47 10.75
CA LEU A 140 -10.29 2.50 11.78
C LEU A 140 -9.72 1.10 12.02
N ALA A 141 -10.57 0.07 12.09
CA ALA A 141 -10.11 -1.31 12.25
C ALA A 141 -9.21 -1.77 11.07
N VAL A 142 -9.53 -1.37 9.84
CA VAL A 142 -8.68 -1.64 8.66
C VAL A 142 -7.33 -0.93 8.76
N ILE A 143 -7.31 0.35 9.18
CA ILE A 143 -6.06 1.10 9.38
C ILE A 143 -5.20 0.44 10.46
N ILE A 144 -5.80 0.11 11.62
CA ILE A 144 -5.09 -0.56 12.72
C ILE A 144 -4.58 -1.93 12.27
N GLY A 145 -5.42 -2.72 11.58
CA GLY A 145 -5.02 -4.02 11.05
C GLY A 145 -3.85 -3.90 10.07
N TRP A 146 -3.91 -2.94 9.15
CA TRP A 146 -2.80 -2.66 8.23
C TRP A 146 -1.52 -2.25 8.97
N LEU A 147 -1.61 -1.37 9.97
CA LEU A 147 -0.46 -0.97 10.80
C LEU A 147 0.15 -2.18 11.52
N VAL A 148 -0.67 -2.98 12.19
CA VAL A 148 -0.20 -4.18 12.91
C VAL A 148 0.48 -5.17 11.96
N LEU A 149 -0.15 -5.45 10.81
CA LEU A 149 0.40 -6.39 9.82
C LEU A 149 1.69 -5.86 9.19
N LEU A 150 1.72 -4.58 8.81
CA LEU A 150 2.89 -3.97 8.19
C LEU A 150 4.05 -3.89 9.19
N THR A 151 3.81 -3.39 10.41
CA THR A 151 4.83 -3.30 11.45
C THR A 151 5.33 -4.70 11.83
N GLY A 152 4.44 -5.66 12.05
CA GLY A 152 4.82 -7.05 12.34
C GLY A 152 5.68 -7.65 11.23
N TYR A 153 5.31 -7.40 9.97
CA TYR A 153 6.10 -7.83 8.82
C TYR A 153 7.47 -7.17 8.76
N LEU A 154 7.56 -5.85 8.97
CA LEU A 154 8.82 -5.10 8.96
C LEU A 154 9.75 -5.55 10.08
N VAL A 155 9.21 -5.80 11.29
CA VAL A 155 9.98 -6.33 12.42
C VAL A 155 10.50 -7.72 12.10
N TRP A 156 9.65 -8.63 11.61
CA TRP A 156 10.09 -9.98 11.21
C TRP A 156 11.12 -9.93 10.06
N MET A 157 10.91 -9.05 9.09
CA MET A 157 11.80 -8.82 7.95
C MET A 157 13.20 -8.46 8.45
N VAL A 158 13.32 -7.41 9.25
CA VAL A 158 14.62 -6.94 9.77
C VAL A 158 15.22 -7.92 10.77
N ALA A 159 14.41 -8.39 11.73
CA ALA A 159 14.89 -9.16 12.86
C ALA A 159 15.18 -10.61 12.53
N VAL A 160 14.52 -11.22 11.52
CA VAL A 160 14.64 -12.66 11.21
C VAL A 160 15.06 -12.87 9.77
N ARG A 161 14.32 -12.32 8.80
CA ARG A 161 14.51 -12.63 7.38
C ARG A 161 15.88 -12.19 6.85
N TRP A 162 16.34 -11.00 7.24
CA TRP A 162 17.58 -10.39 6.75
C TRP A 162 18.84 -10.72 7.59
N ARG A 163 18.73 -11.64 8.56
CA ARG A 163 19.90 -12.17 9.28
C ARG A 163 20.88 -12.83 8.33
N VAL A 164 22.17 -12.61 8.59
CA VAL A 164 23.28 -13.33 7.93
C VAL A 164 23.32 -14.75 8.50
N PRO A 165 23.52 -15.80 7.67
CA PRO A 165 23.74 -17.16 8.16
C PRO A 165 24.93 -17.21 9.12
N ARG A 166 24.87 -18.06 10.15
CA ARG A 166 25.91 -18.12 11.20
C ARG A 166 27.28 -18.60 10.69
N ASP A 167 27.31 -19.21 9.51
CA ASP A 167 28.49 -19.85 8.93
C ASP A 167 29.08 -19.05 7.75
N ALA A 168 28.79 -17.74 7.66
CA ALA A 168 29.04 -16.91 6.47
C ALA A 168 29.92 -15.67 6.68
#